data_AF-A0A8B5XB75-F1
#
_entry.id   AF-A0A8B5XB75-F1
#
_cell.length_a   1.000
_cell.length_b   1.000
_cell.length_c   1.000
_cell.angle_alpha   90.00
_cell.angle_beta   90.00
_cell.angle_gamma   90.00
#
_symmetry.space_group_name_H-M   'P 1'
#
loop_
_entity.id
_entity.type
_entity.pdbx_description
1 polymer ?
#
loop_
_entity_poly.entity_id
_entity_poly.type
_entity_poly.pdbx_seq_one_letter_code
_entity_poly.pdbx_strand_id
1 'polypeptide(L)'
;MTKIGYILMVRSRLLSLVLASLLAMSLAACVDRVAEDDDSAAGDRPVPTPVPTEPIDDAADDGVDDQPSPTPAPTPDEHNGEWFHLLETDKTYPEDETGDEILALAESQEVFDEWRQRFQLDEIPDVDHIDWETQGVLFAGTGESGSCPRELVDVLFHEDDRLVEVQASQDEPPDTMCTMDWTPRVFVIALDQAVLGDDELFGVITDPEHDQEIDPDRWITIRE
;
A
#
# COMPACT_ATOMS: atom_id res chain seq x y z
N MET A 1 26.70 -42.72 -2.65
CA MET A 1 25.68 -41.98 -3.43
C MET A 1 24.33 -42.69 -3.26
N THR A 2 23.50 -42.14 -2.39
CA THR A 2 22.27 -42.74 -1.86
C THR A 2 21.10 -42.54 -2.83
N LYS A 3 20.26 -43.57 -3.01
CA LYS A 3 19.12 -43.63 -3.95
C LYS A 3 18.11 -42.47 -3.85
N ILE A 4 18.14 -41.69 -2.76
CA ILE A 4 17.23 -40.57 -2.49
C ILE A 4 17.56 -39.35 -3.38
N GLY A 5 18.84 -39.11 -3.71
CA GLY A 5 19.24 -37.96 -4.51
C GLY A 5 18.74 -38.00 -5.97
N TYR A 6 18.53 -39.19 -6.53
CA TYR A 6 18.08 -39.35 -7.92
C TYR A 6 16.59 -39.05 -8.10
N ILE A 7 15.77 -39.25 -7.06
CA ILE A 7 14.31 -39.01 -7.13
C ILE A 7 14.01 -37.50 -7.06
N LEU A 8 14.78 -36.74 -6.28
CA LEU A 8 14.65 -35.28 -6.19
C LEU A 8 15.07 -34.57 -7.48
N MET A 9 16.16 -35.01 -8.13
CA MET A 9 16.60 -34.42 -9.41
C MET A 9 15.62 -34.65 -10.56
N VAL A 10 14.93 -35.79 -10.60
CA VAL A 10 13.98 -36.10 -11.69
C VAL A 10 12.66 -35.32 -11.52
N ARG A 11 12.21 -35.07 -10.28
CA ARG A 11 11.00 -34.28 -10.02
C ARG A 11 11.15 -32.80 -10.38
N SER A 12 12.33 -32.21 -10.11
CA SER A 12 12.61 -30.81 -10.46
C SER A 12 12.56 -30.56 -11.97
N ARG A 13 13.10 -31.48 -12.80
CA ARG A 13 13.07 -31.32 -14.26
C ARG A 13 11.68 -31.53 -14.88
N LEU A 14 10.85 -32.37 -14.29
CA LEU A 14 9.46 -32.56 -14.74
C LEU A 14 8.59 -31.32 -14.43
N LEU A 15 8.83 -30.64 -13.31
CA LEU A 15 8.08 -29.43 -12.95
C LEU A 15 8.38 -28.26 -13.91
N SER A 16 9.65 -28.05 -14.29
CA SER A 16 10.00 -27.02 -15.28
C SER A 16 9.40 -27.26 -16.66
N LEU A 17 9.28 -28.52 -17.10
CA LEU A 17 8.70 -28.87 -18.41
C LEU A 17 7.18 -28.63 -18.45
N VAL A 18 6.49 -28.82 -17.32
CA VAL A 18 5.04 -28.55 -17.21
C VAL A 18 4.77 -27.05 -17.15
N LEU A 19 5.55 -26.27 -16.40
CA LEU A 19 5.40 -24.80 -16.36
C LEU A 19 5.67 -24.14 -17.73
N ALA A 20 6.71 -24.59 -18.44
CA ALA A 20 7.02 -24.05 -19.77
C ALA A 20 5.91 -24.34 -20.80
N SER A 21 5.19 -25.46 -20.67
CA SER A 21 4.08 -25.81 -21.57
C SER A 21 2.80 -25.00 -21.27
N LEU A 22 2.55 -24.63 -20.01
CA LEU A 22 1.40 -23.80 -19.62
C LEU A 22 1.56 -22.35 -20.09
N LEU A 23 2.78 -21.80 -20.04
CA LEU A 23 3.08 -20.45 -20.56
C LEU A 23 2.93 -20.36 -22.09
N ALA A 24 3.24 -21.42 -22.83
CA ALA A 24 3.08 -21.45 -24.28
C ALA A 24 1.60 -21.50 -24.73
N MET A 25 0.69 -22.06 -23.92
CA MET A 25 -0.74 -22.11 -24.25
C MET A 25 -1.48 -20.79 -23.98
N SER A 26 -0.96 -19.90 -23.13
CA SER A 26 -1.57 -18.59 -22.85
C SER A 26 -1.30 -17.57 -23.98
N LEU A 27 -0.12 -17.61 -24.59
CA LEU A 27 0.26 -16.68 -25.68
C LEU A 27 -0.43 -16.96 -27.02
N ALA A 28 -1.00 -18.15 -27.22
CA ALA A 28 -1.73 -18.48 -28.45
C ALA A 28 -3.19 -17.96 -28.47
N ALA A 29 -3.69 -17.38 -27.37
CA ALA A 29 -5.07 -16.91 -27.27
C ALA A 29 -5.26 -15.40 -27.55
N CYS A 30 -4.19 -14.64 -27.80
CA CYS A 30 -4.27 -13.17 -27.92
C CYS A 30 -4.14 -12.62 -29.35
N VAL A 31 -4.12 -13.45 -30.40
CA VAL A 31 -4.02 -12.97 -31.79
C VAL A 31 -5.21 -13.48 -32.60
N ASP A 32 -6.38 -12.90 -32.39
CA ASP A 32 -7.42 -12.80 -33.44
C ASP A 32 -8.60 -11.92 -32.97
N ARG A 33 -8.49 -10.60 -33.15
CA ARG A 33 -9.64 -9.70 -33.37
C ARG A 33 -9.18 -8.29 -33.72
N VAL A 34 -8.76 -8.11 -34.96
CA VAL A 34 -8.90 -6.83 -35.66
C VAL A 34 -9.79 -7.12 -36.86
N ALA A 35 -11.09 -6.91 -36.68
CA ALA A 35 -12.06 -6.90 -37.75
C ALA A 35 -12.53 -5.46 -37.95
N GLU A 36 -12.40 -5.03 -39.19
CA GLU A 36 -12.90 -3.80 -39.79
C GLU A 36 -14.43 -3.72 -39.69
N ASP A 37 -14.97 -2.53 -39.43
CA ASP A 37 -16.31 -2.07 -39.83
C ASP A 37 -16.24 -0.53 -39.85
N ASP A 38 -16.09 0.12 -41.00
CA ASP A 38 -17.10 0.49 -42.02
C ASP A 38 -17.94 1.73 -41.65
N ASP A 39 -18.17 2.49 -42.70
CA ASP A 39 -18.61 3.87 -42.82
C ASP A 39 -20.10 4.02 -42.50
N SER A 40 -20.53 5.28 -42.28
CA SER A 40 -21.88 5.81 -42.52
C SER A 40 -22.78 6.20 -41.34
N ALA A 41 -23.41 7.34 -41.59
CA ALA A 41 -24.68 7.85 -41.07
C ALA A 41 -24.62 8.81 -39.86
N ALA A 42 -24.29 10.06 -40.17
CA ALA A 42 -24.84 11.22 -39.46
C ALA A 42 -26.37 11.22 -39.57
N GLY A 43 -27.03 10.72 -38.53
CA GLY A 43 -28.47 10.83 -38.32
C GLY A 43 -28.80 12.06 -37.49
N ASP A 44 -29.61 12.95 -38.07
CA ASP A 44 -30.28 14.08 -37.43
C ASP A 44 -30.86 13.69 -36.06
N ARG A 45 -30.33 14.30 -35.00
CA ARG A 45 -30.97 14.27 -33.67
C ARG A 45 -32.09 15.31 -33.66
N PRO A 46 -33.34 14.93 -33.36
CA PRO A 46 -34.41 15.91 -33.19
C PRO A 46 -34.11 16.81 -31.98
N VAL A 47 -34.21 18.11 -32.23
CA VAL A 47 -34.12 19.17 -31.21
C VAL A 47 -35.21 18.95 -30.16
N PRO A 48 -34.88 18.88 -28.86
CA PRO A 48 -35.88 18.76 -27.81
C PRO A 48 -36.72 20.05 -27.73
N THR A 49 -38.04 19.88 -27.81
CA THR A 49 -39.02 20.94 -27.60
C THR A 49 -38.95 21.44 -26.15
N PRO A 50 -39.00 22.76 -25.90
CA PRO A 50 -39.04 23.28 -24.54
C PRO A 50 -40.35 22.86 -23.85
N VAL A 51 -40.20 22.24 -22.68
CA VAL A 51 -41.29 21.87 -21.78
C VAL A 51 -41.86 23.16 -21.15
N PRO A 52 -43.19 23.37 -21.14
CA PRO A 52 -43.80 24.49 -20.44
C PRO A 52 -43.62 24.33 -18.92
N THR A 53 -42.95 25.30 -18.30
CA THR A 53 -42.88 25.43 -16.85
C THR A 53 -44.25 25.91 -16.34
N GLU A 54 -45.00 25.03 -15.69
CA GLU A 54 -46.16 25.43 -14.90
C GLU A 54 -45.69 26.17 -13.63
N PRO A 55 -46.45 27.17 -13.16
CA PRO A 55 -46.17 27.85 -11.91
C PRO A 55 -46.42 26.88 -10.75
N ILE A 56 -45.38 26.64 -9.95
CA ILE A 56 -45.48 25.93 -8.68
C ILE A 56 -46.17 26.87 -7.70
N ASP A 57 -47.40 26.55 -7.34
CA ASP A 57 -48.13 27.22 -6.26
C ASP A 57 -47.50 26.86 -4.92
N ASP A 58 -47.06 27.89 -4.20
CA ASP A 58 -46.67 27.85 -2.80
C ASP A 58 -47.82 27.34 -1.93
N ALA A 59 -47.71 26.10 -1.45
CA ALA A 59 -48.51 25.58 -0.36
C ALA A 59 -47.56 25.11 0.74
N ALA A 60 -47.57 25.87 1.83
CA ALA A 60 -46.91 25.57 3.08
C ALA A 60 -47.25 24.15 3.56
N ASP A 61 -46.23 23.40 3.95
CA ASP A 61 -46.43 22.21 4.78
C ASP A 61 -45.18 21.84 5.59
N ASP A 62 -45.43 21.73 6.89
CA ASP A 62 -44.86 20.84 7.89
C ASP A 62 -43.34 20.74 8.17
N GLY A 63 -43.04 20.99 9.44
CA GLY A 63 -42.15 20.14 10.23
C GLY A 63 -40.66 20.32 9.98
N VAL A 64 -40.05 21.25 10.71
CA VAL A 64 -38.61 21.23 10.95
C VAL A 64 -38.32 20.03 11.85
N ASP A 65 -38.07 18.87 11.25
CA ASP A 65 -37.37 17.77 11.89
C ASP A 65 -35.95 18.24 12.19
N ASP A 66 -35.66 18.44 13.48
CA ASP A 66 -34.31 18.52 14.03
C ASP A 66 -33.60 17.17 13.78
N GLN A 67 -33.23 16.90 12.52
CA GLN A 67 -32.19 15.91 12.27
C GLN A 67 -30.88 16.51 12.81
N PRO A 68 -30.20 15.83 13.76
CA PRO A 68 -28.87 16.25 14.14
C PRO A 68 -28.03 16.26 12.86
N SER A 69 -27.48 17.42 12.54
CA SER A 69 -26.52 17.54 11.45
C SER A 69 -25.45 16.48 11.66
N PRO A 70 -25.05 15.73 10.62
CA PRO A 70 -23.95 14.80 10.74
C PRO A 70 -22.76 15.60 11.26
N THR A 71 -22.23 15.19 12.41
CA THR A 71 -20.98 15.73 12.93
C THR A 71 -19.97 15.63 11.80
N PRO A 72 -19.38 16.75 11.34
CA PRO A 72 -18.36 16.69 10.30
C PRO A 72 -17.27 15.73 10.77
N ALA A 73 -16.82 14.86 9.86
CA ALA A 73 -15.63 14.05 10.12
C ALA A 73 -14.51 14.97 10.60
N PRO A 74 -13.75 14.58 11.64
CA PRO A 74 -12.68 15.42 12.15
C PRO A 74 -11.73 15.78 11.00
N THR A 75 -11.44 17.07 10.86
CA THR A 75 -10.42 17.53 9.91
C THR A 75 -9.04 17.09 10.43
N PRO A 76 -8.11 16.65 9.56
CA PRO A 76 -6.81 16.12 9.97
C PRO A 76 -6.00 17.04 10.90
N ASP A 77 -6.25 18.36 10.84
CA ASP A 77 -5.60 19.37 11.69
C ASP A 77 -5.97 19.28 13.19
N GLU A 78 -6.97 18.50 13.60
CA GLU A 78 -7.36 18.33 15.02
C GLU A 78 -6.75 17.10 15.72
N HIS A 79 -5.94 16.28 15.03
CA HIS A 79 -5.12 15.26 15.68
C HIS A 79 -3.74 15.82 16.06
N ASN A 80 -3.70 16.66 17.11
CA ASN A 80 -2.48 16.90 17.90
C ASN A 80 -2.12 15.67 18.78
N GLY A 81 -2.49 14.47 18.35
CA GLY A 81 -2.17 13.20 18.98
C GLY A 81 -1.52 12.31 17.92
N GLU A 82 -0.42 11.66 18.28
CA GLU A 82 0.31 10.72 17.43
C GLU A 82 -0.68 9.73 16.79
N TRP A 83 -0.93 9.85 15.49
CA TRP A 83 -1.81 8.95 14.71
C TRP A 83 -1.07 7.69 14.25
N PHE A 84 0.18 7.55 14.69
CA PHE A 84 0.99 6.37 14.51
C PHE A 84 1.72 6.02 15.81
N HIS A 85 2.09 4.74 15.95
CA HIS A 85 2.95 4.26 17.01
C HIS A 85 3.95 3.25 16.47
N LEU A 86 5.25 3.48 16.69
CA LEU A 86 6.29 2.50 16.37
C LEU A 86 6.21 1.34 17.37
N LEU A 87 5.89 0.15 16.86
CA LEU A 87 5.80 -1.09 17.63
C LEU A 87 7.17 -1.78 17.73
N GLU A 88 7.90 -1.89 16.62
CA GLU A 88 9.14 -2.65 16.56
C GLU A 88 10.08 -2.16 15.44
N THR A 89 11.38 -2.37 15.64
CA THR A 89 12.36 -2.26 14.55
C THR A 89 13.37 -3.40 14.60
N ASP A 90 13.53 -4.09 13.47
CA ASP A 90 14.44 -5.23 13.38
C ASP A 90 15.23 -5.24 12.06
N LYS A 91 16.31 -6.02 12.01
CA LYS A 91 17.19 -6.22 10.85
C LYS A 91 16.76 -7.45 10.05
N THR A 92 15.51 -7.46 9.61
CA THR A 92 14.93 -8.56 8.85
C THR A 92 14.27 -8.08 7.55
N TYR A 93 14.13 -9.00 6.59
CA TYR A 93 13.50 -8.77 5.30
C TYR A 93 12.95 -10.08 4.74
N PRO A 94 11.89 -10.06 3.93
CA PRO A 94 11.41 -11.26 3.25
C PRO A 94 12.47 -11.81 2.29
N GLU A 95 12.73 -13.12 2.34
CA GLU A 95 13.79 -13.76 1.54
C GLU A 95 13.50 -13.75 0.02
N ASP A 96 12.24 -13.63 -0.36
CA ASP A 96 11.75 -13.66 -1.73
C ASP A 96 11.53 -12.28 -2.36
N GLU A 97 11.76 -11.20 -1.60
CA GLU A 97 11.67 -9.84 -2.10
C GLU A 97 13.00 -9.36 -2.67
N THR A 98 12.94 -8.65 -3.79
CA THR A 98 14.13 -8.18 -4.53
C THR A 98 14.19 -6.66 -4.69
N GLY A 99 13.18 -5.95 -4.18
CA GLY A 99 13.17 -4.49 -4.13
C GLY A 99 13.98 -3.94 -2.97
N ASP A 100 14.43 -2.70 -3.11
CA ASP A 100 15.15 -1.96 -2.05
C ASP A 100 14.22 -1.50 -0.93
N GLU A 101 12.90 -1.47 -1.20
CA GLU A 101 11.85 -1.02 -0.30
C GLU A 101 10.61 -1.92 -0.45
N ILE A 102 9.90 -2.11 0.67
CA ILE A 102 8.62 -2.81 0.73
C ILE A 102 7.72 -2.10 1.74
N LEU A 103 6.47 -1.87 1.35
CA LEU A 103 5.43 -1.39 2.24
C LEU A 103 4.25 -2.37 2.18
N ALA A 104 3.79 -2.80 3.34
CA ALA A 104 2.69 -3.74 3.46
C ALA A 104 1.80 -3.35 4.64
N LEU A 105 0.48 -3.35 4.42
CA LEU A 105 -0.49 -3.01 5.46
C LEU A 105 -1.20 -4.27 5.92
N ALA A 106 -1.35 -4.37 7.23
CA ALA A 106 -2.21 -5.35 7.86
C ALA A 106 -3.37 -4.64 8.55
N GLU A 107 -4.59 -4.91 8.12
CA GLU A 107 -5.82 -4.39 8.73
C GLU A 107 -6.54 -5.44 9.58
N SER A 108 -5.91 -6.59 9.77
CA SER A 108 -6.42 -7.66 10.62
C SER A 108 -5.28 -8.47 11.22
N GLN A 109 -5.57 -9.16 12.33
CA GLN A 109 -4.63 -10.07 12.98
C GLN A 109 -4.10 -11.16 12.04
N GLU A 110 -4.94 -11.69 11.14
CA GLU A 110 -4.54 -12.74 10.20
C GLU A 110 -3.49 -12.23 9.21
N VAL A 111 -3.75 -11.09 8.57
CA VAL A 111 -2.82 -10.43 7.64
C VAL A 111 -1.54 -9.99 8.36
N PHE A 112 -1.66 -9.49 9.59
CA PHE A 112 -0.51 -9.13 10.41
C PHE A 112 0.38 -10.35 10.68
N ASP A 113 -0.19 -11.50 11.04
CA ASP A 113 0.57 -12.71 11.31
C ASP A 113 1.29 -13.23 10.06
N GLU A 114 0.67 -13.09 8.87
CA GLU A 114 1.30 -13.41 7.59
C GLU A 114 2.51 -12.52 7.32
N TRP A 115 2.35 -11.19 7.43
CA TRP A 115 3.46 -10.26 7.24
C TRP A 115 4.55 -10.42 8.29
N ARG A 116 4.20 -10.56 9.56
CA ARG A 116 5.15 -10.84 10.65
C ARG A 116 5.98 -12.08 10.34
N GLN A 117 5.35 -13.18 9.91
CA GLN A 117 6.06 -14.40 9.52
C GLN A 117 6.95 -14.17 8.29
N ARG A 118 6.45 -13.44 7.29
CA ARG A 118 7.18 -13.15 6.05
C ARG A 118 8.43 -12.31 6.30
N PHE A 119 8.36 -11.34 7.21
CA PHE A 119 9.50 -10.57 7.71
C PHE A 119 10.34 -11.34 8.75
N GLN A 120 9.99 -12.58 9.10
CA GLN A 120 10.72 -13.40 10.09
C GLN A 120 10.87 -12.71 11.44
N LEU A 121 9.87 -11.90 11.82
CA LEU A 121 9.84 -11.20 13.09
C LEU A 121 9.39 -12.15 14.19
N ASP A 122 10.03 -12.04 15.35
CA ASP A 122 9.68 -12.79 16.56
C ASP A 122 8.43 -12.17 17.22
N GLU A 123 8.39 -12.11 18.56
CA GLU A 123 7.30 -11.50 19.30
C GLU A 123 7.43 -9.97 19.25
N ILE A 124 6.41 -9.31 18.70
CA ILE A 124 6.32 -7.85 18.63
C ILE A 124 5.61 -7.36 19.89
N PRO A 125 6.23 -6.48 20.69
CA PRO A 125 5.59 -5.93 21.87
C PRO A 125 4.33 -5.14 21.49
N ASP A 126 3.37 -5.10 22.42
CA ASP A 126 2.14 -4.31 22.32
C ASP A 126 1.19 -4.66 21.15
N VAL A 127 1.43 -5.74 20.40
CA VAL A 127 0.51 -6.23 19.36
C VAL A 127 -0.88 -6.58 19.91
N ASP A 128 -0.93 -7.10 21.14
CA ASP A 128 -2.20 -7.44 21.82
C ASP A 128 -3.03 -6.20 22.17
N HIS A 129 -2.48 -4.99 22.00
CA HIS A 129 -3.16 -3.71 22.25
C HIS A 129 -3.71 -3.06 20.97
N ILE A 130 -3.48 -3.66 19.81
CA ILE A 130 -3.99 -3.14 18.53
C ILE A 130 -5.49 -3.37 18.47
N ASP A 131 -6.25 -2.28 18.33
CA ASP A 131 -7.66 -2.33 18.02
C ASP A 131 -7.85 -2.33 16.50
N TRP A 132 -7.97 -3.51 15.90
CA TRP A 132 -8.14 -3.67 14.45
C TRP A 132 -9.43 -3.02 13.89
N GLU A 133 -10.37 -2.60 14.75
CA GLU A 133 -11.52 -1.80 14.29
C GLU A 133 -11.17 -0.33 14.06
N THR A 134 -10.07 0.15 14.63
CA THR A 134 -9.67 1.56 14.58
C THR A 134 -8.22 1.78 14.17
N GLN A 135 -7.46 0.70 13.96
CA GLN A 135 -6.04 0.73 13.64
C GLN A 135 -5.65 -0.36 12.64
N GLY A 136 -4.58 -0.11 11.90
CA GLY A 136 -3.86 -1.12 11.12
C GLY A 136 -2.36 -1.07 11.41
N VAL A 137 -1.60 -1.97 10.81
CA VAL A 137 -0.13 -2.04 10.97
C VAL A 137 0.56 -1.98 9.63
N LEU A 138 1.40 -0.98 9.46
CA LEU A 138 2.31 -0.84 8.33
C LEU A 138 3.65 -1.51 8.64
N PHE A 139 4.06 -2.45 7.80
CA PHE A 139 5.40 -2.98 7.73
C PHE A 139 6.17 -2.20 6.66
N ALA A 140 7.15 -1.42 7.09
CA ALA A 140 8.01 -0.64 6.21
C ALA A 140 9.43 -1.22 6.19
N GLY A 141 9.72 -2.01 5.16
CA GLY A 141 11.03 -2.62 4.94
C GLY A 141 11.89 -1.80 3.99
N THR A 142 13.17 -1.66 4.30
CA THR A 142 14.15 -0.95 3.47
C THR A 142 15.56 -1.54 3.63
N GLY A 143 16.44 -1.24 2.68
CA GLY A 143 17.88 -1.46 2.80
C GLY A 143 18.61 -0.26 3.43
N GLU A 144 19.51 -0.54 4.37
CA GLU A 144 20.41 0.42 5.01
C GLU A 144 21.87 -0.01 4.90
N SER A 145 22.80 0.92 5.17
CA SER A 145 24.19 0.54 5.45
C SER A 145 24.26 -0.14 6.80
N GLY A 146 24.94 -1.28 6.91
CA GLY A 146 25.09 -1.97 8.20
C GLY A 146 25.83 -1.14 9.26
N SER A 147 26.57 -0.12 8.82
CA SER A 147 27.31 0.82 9.68
C SER A 147 26.56 2.11 10.02
N CYS A 148 25.44 2.40 9.33
CA CYS A 148 24.60 3.57 9.52
C CYS A 148 23.15 3.13 9.59
N PRO A 149 22.69 2.66 10.76
CA PRO A 149 21.31 2.22 10.91
C PRO A 149 20.36 3.40 10.73
N ARG A 150 19.24 3.15 10.05
CA ARG A 150 18.14 4.10 9.95
C ARG A 150 17.32 4.10 11.23
N GLU A 151 16.89 5.28 11.65
CA GLU A 151 15.93 5.46 12.72
C GLU A 151 14.66 6.11 12.16
N LEU A 152 13.50 5.67 12.65
CA LEU A 152 12.23 6.30 12.27
C LEU A 152 12.18 7.70 12.87
N VAL A 153 12.01 8.71 12.02
CA VAL A 153 11.90 10.11 12.39
C VAL A 153 10.45 10.50 12.57
N ASP A 154 9.64 10.22 11.55
CA ASP A 154 8.23 10.59 11.49
C ASP A 154 7.48 9.69 10.51
N VAL A 155 6.16 9.72 10.61
CA VAL A 155 5.27 9.20 9.58
C VAL A 155 4.36 10.36 9.21
N LEU A 156 4.28 10.68 7.92
CA LEU A 156 3.45 11.75 7.40
C LEU A 156 2.32 11.17 6.55
N PHE A 157 1.14 11.77 6.66
CA PHE A 157 0.00 11.41 5.81
C PHE A 157 -0.39 12.61 4.96
N HIS A 158 -0.29 12.44 3.65
CA HIS A 158 -0.66 13.43 2.66
C HIS A 158 -2.05 13.07 2.14
N GLU A 159 -3.08 13.67 2.75
CA GLU A 159 -4.49 13.34 2.47
C GLU A 159 -4.86 13.50 0.99
N ASP A 160 -4.39 14.59 0.36
CA ASP A 160 -4.67 14.91 -1.05
C ASP A 160 -4.20 13.81 -2.02
N ASP A 161 -3.07 13.17 -1.70
CA ASP A 161 -2.43 12.15 -2.54
C ASP A 161 -2.67 10.72 -2.03
N ARG A 162 -3.37 10.56 -0.90
CA ARG A 162 -3.56 9.27 -0.20
C ARG A 162 -2.21 8.55 0.02
N LEU A 163 -1.21 9.32 0.45
CA LEU A 163 0.18 8.87 0.57
C LEU A 163 0.60 8.82 2.03
N VAL A 164 1.11 7.68 2.47
CA VAL A 164 1.85 7.53 3.73
C VAL A 164 3.35 7.62 3.45
N GLU A 165 4.00 8.65 3.98
CA GLU A 165 5.44 8.82 3.90
C GLU A 165 6.08 8.40 5.22
N VAL A 166 6.92 7.36 5.19
CA VAL A 166 7.70 6.91 6.33
C VAL A 166 9.07 7.58 6.26
N GLN A 167 9.31 8.55 7.15
CA GLN A 167 10.58 9.27 7.20
C GLN A 167 11.57 8.53 8.09
N ALA A 168 12.67 8.07 7.52
CA ALA A 168 13.74 7.38 8.24
C ALA A 168 15.11 7.98 7.90
N SER A 169 15.74 8.62 8.89
CA SER A 169 17.06 9.24 8.73
C SER A 169 18.18 8.27 9.10
N GLN A 170 19.34 8.49 8.51
CA GLN A 170 20.58 7.84 8.93
C GLN A 170 21.37 8.84 9.77
N ASP A 171 21.52 8.56 11.06
CA ASP A 171 22.47 9.31 11.87
C ASP A 171 23.90 8.92 11.42
N GLU A 172 24.58 9.81 10.70
CA GLU A 172 26.01 9.71 10.43
C GLU A 172 26.77 10.47 11.54
N PRO A 173 27.37 9.79 12.55
CA PRO A 173 28.22 10.48 13.49
C PRO A 173 29.37 11.15 12.73
N PRO A 174 29.79 12.37 13.12
CA PRO A 174 30.88 13.05 12.44
C PRO A 174 32.12 12.14 12.37
N ASP A 175 32.71 12.06 11.18
CA ASP A 175 33.85 11.20 10.81
C ASP A 175 33.53 9.69 10.60
N THR A 176 32.26 9.31 10.55
CA THR A 176 31.84 7.96 10.14
C THR A 176 31.49 7.97 8.65
N MET A 177 31.89 6.93 7.92
CA MET A 177 31.53 6.75 6.52
C MET A 177 30.68 5.50 6.42
N CYS A 178 29.48 5.60 5.87
CA CYS A 178 28.65 4.43 5.66
C CYS A 178 29.33 3.42 4.73
N THR A 179 29.30 2.15 5.12
CA THR A 179 29.71 1.03 4.28
C THR A 179 28.67 0.79 3.20
N MET A 180 29.12 0.37 2.00
CA MET A 180 28.24 0.05 0.87
C MET A 180 27.60 -1.34 0.97
N ASP A 181 27.55 -1.94 2.15
CA ASP A 181 26.82 -3.18 2.36
C ASP A 181 25.32 -2.92 2.43
N TRP A 182 24.53 -3.88 1.97
CA TRP A 182 23.09 -3.86 2.12
C TRP A 182 22.73 -4.67 3.36
N THR A 183 22.23 -3.98 4.38
CA THR A 183 21.65 -4.57 5.58
C THR A 183 20.16 -4.28 5.59
N PRO A 184 19.29 -5.26 5.81
CA PRO A 184 17.86 -4.99 5.86
C PRO A 184 17.44 -4.29 7.15
N ARG A 185 16.35 -3.54 7.06
CA ARG A 185 15.66 -2.87 8.15
C ARG A 185 14.16 -2.97 7.94
N VAL A 186 13.40 -3.27 8.98
CA VAL A 186 11.95 -3.11 8.99
C VAL A 186 11.52 -2.22 10.17
N PHE A 187 10.53 -1.38 9.92
CA PHE A 187 9.77 -0.66 10.93
C PHE A 187 8.35 -1.22 10.94
N VAL A 188 7.85 -1.58 12.12
CA VAL A 188 6.48 -2.04 12.30
C VAL A 188 5.72 -0.94 13.03
N ILE A 189 4.74 -0.36 12.35
CA ILE A 189 4.12 0.90 12.75
C ILE A 189 2.61 0.68 12.82
N ALA A 190 1.99 0.87 13.99
CA ALA A 190 0.54 0.98 14.09
C ALA A 190 0.11 2.34 13.53
N LEU A 191 -0.94 2.36 12.70
CA LEU A 191 -1.54 3.54 12.10
C LEU A 191 -3.03 3.61 12.45
N ASP A 192 -3.55 4.79 12.72
CA ASP A 192 -4.99 4.99 12.89
C ASP A 192 -5.74 4.78 11.57
N GLN A 193 -6.89 4.10 11.61
CA GLN A 193 -7.68 3.77 10.42
C GLN A 193 -8.24 5.01 9.71
N ALA A 194 -8.30 6.16 10.38
CA ALA A 194 -8.62 7.45 9.75
C ALA A 194 -7.66 7.80 8.59
N VAL A 195 -6.42 7.30 8.65
CA VAL A 195 -5.42 7.42 7.58
C VAL A 195 -5.67 6.35 6.50
N LEU A 196 -5.95 5.12 6.91
CA LEU A 196 -6.04 3.95 6.04
C LEU A 196 -7.20 4.05 5.03
N GLY A 197 -8.38 4.51 5.47
CA GLY A 197 -9.55 4.69 4.60
C GLY A 197 -9.98 3.44 3.81
N ASP A 198 -10.89 3.61 2.85
CA ASP A 198 -11.40 2.50 2.00
C ASP A 198 -10.75 2.47 0.58
N ASP A 199 -9.87 3.43 0.30
CA ASP A 199 -9.27 3.66 -1.02
C ASP A 199 -7.82 3.16 -1.08
N GLU A 200 -7.29 2.98 -2.30
CA GLU A 200 -5.90 2.55 -2.52
C GLU A 200 -4.91 3.51 -1.84
N LEU A 201 -4.11 2.97 -0.91
CA LEU A 201 -3.11 3.72 -0.16
C LEU A 201 -1.73 3.53 -0.79
N PHE A 202 -1.04 4.63 -1.03
CA PHE A 202 0.34 4.62 -1.49
C PHE A 202 1.28 4.84 -0.31
N GLY A 203 2.51 4.37 -0.44
CA GLY A 203 3.54 4.80 0.47
C GLY A 203 4.93 4.90 -0.14
N VAL A 204 5.79 5.59 0.59
CA VAL A 204 7.19 5.79 0.26
C VAL A 204 8.01 5.85 1.54
N ILE A 205 9.27 5.41 1.47
CA ILE A 205 10.25 5.60 2.54
C ILE A 205 11.22 6.69 2.09
N THR A 206 11.38 7.74 2.90
CA THR A 206 12.21 8.90 2.58
C THR A 206 13.26 9.15 3.64
N ASP A 207 14.30 9.91 3.28
CA ASP A 207 15.30 10.42 4.21
C ASP A 207 15.12 11.94 4.28
N PRO A 208 14.67 12.51 5.43
CA PRO A 208 14.32 13.92 5.52
C PRO A 208 15.52 14.87 5.41
N GLU A 209 16.76 14.38 5.61
CA GLU A 209 17.96 15.23 5.50
C GLU A 209 18.43 15.39 4.04
N HIS A 210 17.99 14.49 3.17
CA HIS A 210 18.21 14.60 1.75
C HIS A 210 16.94 15.15 1.13
N ASP A 211 16.93 16.46 0.82
CA ASP A 211 15.89 17.16 0.02
C ASP A 211 15.73 16.45 -1.34
N GLN A 212 15.04 15.31 -1.33
CA GLN A 212 14.65 14.56 -2.49
C GLN A 212 13.21 14.93 -2.74
N GLU A 213 12.97 15.55 -3.89
CA GLU A 213 11.63 15.67 -4.43
C GLU A 213 11.00 14.27 -4.41
N ILE A 214 9.85 14.12 -3.74
CA ILE A 214 9.13 12.85 -3.68
C ILE A 214 8.80 12.48 -5.12
N ASP A 215 9.50 11.46 -5.64
CA ASP A 215 9.29 10.98 -6.99
C ASP A 215 8.05 10.08 -7.00
N PRO A 216 6.96 10.46 -7.69
CA PRO A 216 5.75 9.64 -7.75
C PRO A 216 5.98 8.28 -8.41
N ASP A 217 7.03 8.12 -9.21
CA ASP A 217 7.41 6.83 -9.77
C ASP A 217 8.02 5.87 -8.71
N ARG A 218 8.32 6.37 -7.50
CA ARG A 218 8.77 5.57 -6.34
C ARG A 218 7.64 5.14 -5.41
N TRP A 219 6.40 5.54 -5.66
CA TRP A 219 5.28 5.13 -4.83
C TRP A 219 5.06 3.62 -4.93
N ILE A 220 4.89 2.98 -3.78
CA ILE A 220 4.54 1.57 -3.68
C ILE A 220 3.08 1.52 -3.27
N THR A 221 2.25 0.83 -4.07
CA THR A 221 0.89 0.47 -3.64
C THR A 221 1.00 -0.42 -2.43
N ILE A 222 0.43 0.02 -1.32
CA ILE A 222 0.40 -0.74 -0.08
C ILE A 222 -0.66 -1.84 -0.26
N ARG A 223 -0.24 -3.11 -0.19
CA ARG A 223 -1.13 -4.25 -0.40
C ARG A 223 -1.71 -4.76 0.92
N GLU A 224 -2.98 -5.14 0.86
CA GLU A 224 -3.68 -6.00 1.84
C GLU A 224 -3.18 -7.45 1.76
#